data_AF-A0ABD2H3M8-F1
#
_entry.id   AF-A0ABD2H3M8-F1
#
_cell.length_a   1.000
_cell.length_b   1.000
_cell.length_c   1.000
_cell.angle_alpha   90.00
_cell.angle_beta   90.00
_cell.angle_gamma   90.00
#
_symmetry.space_group_name_H-M   'P 1'
#
loop_
_entity.id
_entity.type
_entity.pdbx_description
1 polymer ?
#
loop_
_entity_poly.entity_id
_entity_poly.type
_entity_poly.pdbx_seq_one_letter_code
_entity_poly.pdbx_strand_id
1 'polypeptide(L)'
;MASRLRAYKAVIKNYNSVILHMEEASNRKTEEGAKCVGYLKVLKSAKFVDGLHFMVDVLEVLANVSLAFQSNDLFIYDVDVKLCEARIKLEGLKHNRGDVYTAYMATCKDGKFDSKNNGHITSLKGTGIPETVKNSFLENSVKFVEKRFSFLKDTPFSDFHVLDPRNVPRSDAQLAAYGDVQVMNMVTHFESVLSEEEVTNIPRQWPALKARLKYRQRQPPKEVISDLLTENHPDVKDVLVLVYIMVTLSPSSAAVERGFSLMNLIKTSRKSQMTNETLGSLMRVSHITTTVAEFDPEPAIQKWKTSAKTKRYVKATPKPAAVSEQQLTCACCPTAISGDSCSEQPPGAWSHTFLLARLLVPQRRKHYIVST
;
A
#
# COMPACT_ATOMS: atom_id res chain seq x y z
N MET A 1 10.15 0.09 1.91
CA MET A 1 11.15 0.38 2.97
C MET A 1 10.94 -0.45 4.24
N ALA A 2 9.71 -0.78 4.62
CA ALA A 2 9.41 -1.55 5.83
C ALA A 2 10.08 -2.94 5.94
N SER A 3 10.29 -3.67 4.82
CA SER A 3 11.03 -4.93 4.84
C SER A 3 12.52 -4.75 5.18
N ARG A 4 13.15 -3.70 4.63
CA ARG A 4 14.55 -3.35 4.92
C ARG A 4 14.72 -2.92 6.37
N LEU A 5 13.80 -2.09 6.88
CA LEU A 5 13.79 -1.70 8.29
C LEU A 5 13.72 -2.93 9.22
N ARG A 6 12.82 -3.89 8.93
CA ARG A 6 12.73 -5.15 9.68
C ARG A 6 14.03 -5.94 9.65
N ALA A 7 14.70 -6.02 8.50
CA ALA A 7 15.99 -6.70 8.39
C ALA A 7 17.06 -6.03 9.27
N TYR A 8 17.20 -4.69 9.21
CA TYR A 8 18.16 -3.95 10.04
C TYR A 8 17.89 -4.17 11.54
N LYS A 9 16.63 -4.03 11.98
CA LYS A 9 16.23 -4.30 13.36
C LYS A 9 16.52 -5.74 13.79
N ALA A 10 16.32 -6.71 12.90
CA ALA A 10 16.66 -8.11 13.17
C ALA A 10 18.17 -8.33 13.33
N VAL A 11 19.01 -7.67 12.52
CA VAL A 11 20.47 -7.73 12.68
C VAL A 11 20.88 -7.12 14.02
N ILE A 12 20.36 -5.95 14.39
CA ILE A 12 20.66 -5.32 15.70
C ILE A 12 20.24 -6.24 16.85
N LYS A 13 19.03 -6.79 16.78
CA LYS A 13 18.50 -7.69 17.82
C LYS A 13 19.35 -8.94 17.99
N ASN A 14 19.79 -9.55 16.89
CA ASN A 14 20.54 -10.81 16.94
C ASN A 14 22.05 -10.61 16.85
N TYR A 15 22.55 -9.38 16.99
CA TYR A 15 23.93 -9.02 16.69
C TYR A 15 24.93 -9.88 17.48
N ASN A 16 24.76 -9.99 18.80
CA ASN A 16 25.66 -10.78 19.64
C ASN A 16 25.67 -12.26 19.28
N SER A 17 24.50 -12.86 19.08
CA SER A 17 24.39 -14.26 18.67
C SER A 17 25.09 -14.52 17.34
N VAL A 18 24.98 -13.59 16.39
CA VAL A 18 25.66 -13.66 15.10
C VAL A 18 27.18 -13.54 15.28
N ILE A 19 27.66 -12.61 16.11
CA ILE A 19 29.10 -12.45 16.38
C ILE A 19 29.69 -13.72 16.99
N LEU A 20 29.09 -14.25 18.06
CA LEU A 20 29.57 -15.45 18.75
C LEU A 20 29.62 -16.67 17.82
N HIS A 21 28.53 -16.93 17.09
CA HIS A 21 28.49 -18.03 16.14
C HIS A 21 29.54 -17.88 15.04
N MET A 22 29.73 -16.66 14.51
CA MET A 22 30.74 -16.40 13.49
C MET A 22 32.16 -16.55 14.03
N GLU A 23 32.43 -16.19 15.28
CA GLU A 23 33.71 -16.43 15.96
C GLU A 23 34.01 -17.93 16.08
N GLU A 24 33.05 -18.71 16.57
CA GLU A 24 33.18 -20.18 16.67
C GLU A 24 33.39 -20.82 15.30
N ALA A 25 32.60 -20.41 14.29
CA ALA A 25 32.72 -20.93 12.93
C ALA A 25 34.06 -20.55 12.28
N SER A 26 34.60 -19.36 12.59
CA SER A 26 35.88 -18.89 12.04
C SER A 26 37.10 -19.70 12.51
N ASN A 27 36.99 -20.40 13.65
CA ASN A 27 38.04 -21.27 14.16
C ASN A 27 38.15 -22.61 13.40
N ARG A 28 37.16 -22.94 12.56
CA ARG A 28 37.18 -24.15 11.74
C ARG A 28 38.16 -23.96 10.58
N LYS A 29 39.07 -24.92 10.37
CA LYS A 29 40.01 -24.92 9.23
C LYS A 29 39.33 -25.37 7.93
N THR A 30 38.23 -24.73 7.57
CA THR A 30 37.45 -24.99 6.35
C THR A 30 37.36 -23.74 5.50
N GLU A 31 36.99 -23.89 4.22
CA GLU A 31 36.71 -22.74 3.34
C GLU A 31 35.63 -21.83 3.94
N GLU A 32 34.62 -22.41 4.59
CA GLU A 32 33.57 -21.71 5.31
C GLU A 32 34.12 -20.90 6.50
N GLY A 33 35.09 -21.44 7.23
CA GLY A 33 35.77 -20.73 8.32
C GLY A 33 36.51 -19.49 7.82
N ALA A 34 37.20 -19.59 6.68
CA ALA A 34 37.86 -18.43 6.06
C ALA A 34 36.86 -17.33 5.65
N LYS A 35 35.68 -17.70 5.13
CA LYS A 35 34.59 -16.75 4.84
C LYS A 35 34.07 -16.07 6.11
N CYS A 36 33.91 -16.82 7.21
CA CYS A 36 33.48 -16.29 8.50
C CYS A 36 34.47 -15.25 9.05
N VAL A 37 35.79 -15.45 8.91
CA VAL A 37 36.81 -14.44 9.26
C VAL A 37 36.59 -13.13 8.49
N GLY A 38 36.32 -13.23 7.18
CA GLY A 38 36.01 -12.08 6.34
C GLY A 38 34.77 -11.33 6.81
N TYR A 39 33.68 -12.04 7.11
CA TYR A 39 32.44 -11.44 7.63
C TYR A 39 32.62 -10.81 9.01
N LEU A 40 33.35 -11.45 9.92
CA LEU A 40 33.68 -10.89 11.25
C LEU A 40 34.42 -9.56 11.14
N LYS A 41 35.33 -9.41 10.17
CA LYS A 41 36.03 -8.14 9.93
C LYS A 41 35.05 -7.01 9.61
N VAL A 42 34.00 -7.30 8.85
CA VAL A 42 32.95 -6.33 8.50
C VAL A 42 32.04 -6.06 9.71
N LEU A 43 31.53 -7.12 10.34
CA LEU A 43 30.59 -7.02 11.46
C LEU A 43 31.21 -6.27 12.64
N LYS A 44 32.48 -6.52 12.96
CA LYS A 44 33.23 -5.81 14.00
C LYS A 44 33.86 -4.49 13.56
N SER A 45 33.50 -3.95 12.38
CA SER A 45 33.97 -2.62 12.00
C SER A 45 33.08 -1.55 12.62
N ALA A 46 33.70 -0.50 13.18
CA ALA A 46 32.96 0.64 13.73
C ALA A 46 32.04 1.26 12.67
N LYS A 47 32.54 1.37 11.42
CA LYS A 47 31.76 1.86 10.27
C LYS A 47 30.47 1.07 10.02
N PHE A 48 30.52 -0.26 10.11
CA PHE A 48 29.33 -1.10 9.89
C PHE A 48 28.31 -0.92 11.00
N VAL A 49 28.73 -1.03 12.26
CA VAL A 49 27.81 -0.92 13.41
C VAL A 49 27.22 0.48 13.51
N ASP A 50 28.04 1.51 13.30
CA ASP A 50 27.62 2.91 13.25
C ASP A 50 26.59 3.15 12.14
N GLY A 51 26.87 2.65 10.93
CA GLY A 51 25.94 2.72 9.80
C GLY A 51 24.66 1.93 10.03
N LEU A 52 24.73 0.76 10.66
CA LEU A 52 23.56 -0.07 10.94
C LEU A 52 22.54 0.67 11.81
N HIS A 53 22.99 1.30 12.90
CA HIS A 53 22.10 2.03 13.80
C HIS A 53 21.61 3.35 13.18
N PHE A 54 22.50 4.12 12.53
CA PHE A 54 22.12 5.33 11.82
C PHE A 54 21.04 5.08 10.75
N MET A 55 21.21 4.00 9.98
CA MET A 55 20.26 3.64 8.92
C MET A 55 18.90 3.24 9.46
N VAL A 56 18.78 2.71 10.69
CA VAL A 56 17.47 2.40 11.27
C VAL A 56 16.64 3.66 11.43
N ASP A 57 17.20 4.73 12.01
CA ASP A 57 16.47 5.98 12.20
C ASP A 57 16.02 6.58 10.85
N VAL A 58 16.89 6.55 9.83
CA VAL A 58 16.52 7.00 8.48
C VAL A 58 15.43 6.11 7.86
N LEU A 59 15.58 4.79 7.98
CA LEU A 59 14.63 3.83 7.41
C LEU A 59 13.28 3.87 8.13
N GLU A 60 13.19 4.28 9.39
CA GLU A 60 11.93 4.50 10.09
C GLU A 60 11.14 5.63 9.45
N VAL A 61 11.78 6.77 9.19
CA VAL A 61 11.13 7.91 8.51
C VAL A 61 10.64 7.48 7.12
N LEU A 62 11.50 6.83 6.33
CA LEU A 62 11.14 6.38 4.98
C LEU A 62 10.12 5.23 4.99
N ALA A 63 10.10 4.39 6.03
CA ALA A 63 9.09 3.36 6.19
C ALA A 63 7.72 3.97 6.47
N ASN A 64 7.64 5.04 7.26
CA ASN A 64 6.38 5.74 7.53
C ASN A 64 5.79 6.34 6.25
N VAL A 65 6.61 6.95 5.39
CA VAL A 65 6.16 7.39 4.05
C VAL A 65 5.67 6.20 3.24
N SER A 66 6.45 5.13 3.18
CA SER A 66 6.07 3.91 2.46
C SER A 66 4.74 3.35 2.95
N LEU A 67 4.47 3.36 4.27
CA LEU A 67 3.23 2.88 4.86
C LEU A 67 2.05 3.82 4.57
N ALA A 68 2.26 5.14 4.57
CA ALA A 68 1.23 6.10 4.19
C ALA A 68 0.75 5.86 2.74
N PHE A 69 1.67 5.56 1.84
CA PHE A 69 1.36 5.20 0.45
C PHE A 69 0.69 3.83 0.32
N GLN A 70 0.78 2.96 1.32
CA GLN A 70 0.04 1.70 1.35
C GLN A 70 -1.38 1.85 1.92
N SER A 71 -1.77 3.05 2.34
CA SER A 71 -3.14 3.34 2.74
C SER A 71 -4.07 3.39 1.52
N ASN A 72 -5.30 2.89 1.66
CA ASN A 72 -6.35 3.11 0.67
C ASN A 72 -6.89 4.55 0.69
N ASP A 73 -6.44 5.34 1.67
CA ASP A 73 -7.02 6.65 2.02
C ASP A 73 -6.00 7.77 1.79
N LEU A 74 -5.09 7.58 0.82
CA LEU A 74 -4.13 8.59 0.42
C LEU A 74 -4.61 9.25 -0.87
N PHE A 75 -5.02 10.51 -0.81
CA PHE A 75 -5.35 11.30 -1.99
C PHE A 75 -4.16 12.15 -2.44
N ILE A 76 -4.22 12.67 -3.67
CA ILE A 76 -3.18 13.55 -4.26
C ILE A 76 -2.80 14.69 -3.30
N TYR A 77 -3.79 15.31 -2.67
CA TYR A 77 -3.62 16.44 -1.76
C TYR A 77 -3.14 16.07 -0.34
N ASP A 78 -2.96 14.78 -0.02
CA ASP A 78 -2.36 14.36 1.25
C ASP A 78 -0.86 14.08 1.12
N VAL A 79 -0.37 13.96 -0.12
CA VAL A 79 1.01 13.54 -0.40
C VAL A 79 1.99 14.59 0.11
N ASP A 80 1.76 15.85 -0.19
CA ASP A 80 2.62 16.97 0.22
C ASP A 80 2.81 17.02 1.74
N VAL A 81 1.74 16.81 2.51
CA VAL A 81 1.77 16.76 3.98
C VAL A 81 2.67 15.62 4.45
N LYS A 82 2.54 14.42 3.87
CA LYS A 82 3.36 13.26 4.23
C LYS A 82 4.83 13.42 3.85
N LEU A 83 5.10 14.08 2.72
CA LEU A 83 6.47 14.38 2.30
C LEU A 83 7.09 15.48 3.15
N CYS A 84 6.31 16.50 3.53
CA CYS A 84 6.74 17.56 4.44
C CYS A 84 7.11 16.99 5.82
N GLU A 85 6.26 16.11 6.37
CA GLU A 85 6.53 15.41 7.63
C GLU A 85 7.85 14.61 7.56
N ALA A 86 8.06 13.88 6.47
CA ALA A 86 9.29 13.11 6.26
C ALA A 86 10.52 14.01 6.13
N ARG A 87 10.42 15.13 5.40
CA ARG A 87 11.50 16.11 5.29
C ARG A 87 11.88 16.67 6.66
N ILE A 88 10.91 17.15 7.43
CA ILE A 88 11.15 17.70 8.77
C ILE A 88 11.87 16.67 9.65
N LYS A 89 11.43 15.40 9.62
CA LYS A 89 12.07 14.32 10.38
C LYS A 89 13.51 14.04 9.90
N LEU A 90 13.75 13.95 8.59
CA LEU A 90 15.09 13.72 8.03
C LEU A 90 16.04 14.91 8.27
N GLU A 91 15.56 16.15 8.20
CA GLU A 91 16.33 17.34 8.54
C GLU A 91 16.61 17.43 10.04
N GLY A 92 15.64 17.02 10.86
CA GLY A 92 15.81 16.86 12.30
C GLY A 92 16.97 15.92 12.64
N LEU A 93 17.13 14.82 11.90
CA LEU A 93 18.23 13.86 12.09
C LEU A 93 19.65 14.44 11.89
N LYS A 94 19.78 15.59 11.20
CA LYS A 94 21.08 16.29 11.07
C LYS A 94 21.47 17.05 12.34
N HIS A 95 20.48 17.50 13.09
CA HIS A 95 20.68 18.36 14.26
C HIS A 95 20.59 17.55 15.56
N ASN A 96 19.65 16.61 15.60
CA ASN A 96 19.40 15.71 16.72
C ASN A 96 19.61 14.28 16.25
N ARG A 97 20.40 13.51 17.00
CA ARG A 97 20.55 12.08 16.73
C ARG A 97 19.21 11.36 16.90
N GLY A 98 18.92 10.40 16.03
CA GLY A 98 17.75 9.55 16.18
C GLY A 98 17.83 8.66 17.42
N ASP A 99 16.68 8.17 17.87
CA ASP A 99 16.56 7.45 19.14
C ASP A 99 17.41 6.18 19.17
N VAL A 100 17.42 5.43 18.07
CA VAL A 100 18.17 4.16 17.96
C VAL A 100 19.67 4.45 17.93
N TYR A 101 20.09 5.44 17.14
CA TYR A 101 21.49 5.85 17.08
C TYR A 101 21.99 6.42 18.41
N THR A 102 21.17 7.19 19.12
CA THR A 102 21.48 7.72 20.46
C THR A 102 21.66 6.60 21.48
N ALA A 103 20.76 5.62 21.48
CA ALA A 103 20.87 4.44 22.34
C ALA A 103 22.15 3.63 22.05
N TYR A 104 22.54 3.51 20.79
CA TYR A 104 23.80 2.89 20.37
C TYR A 104 25.02 3.65 20.91
N MET A 105 25.07 4.97 20.76
CA MET A 105 26.20 5.78 21.23
C MET A 105 26.40 5.68 22.75
N ALA A 106 25.31 5.54 23.52
CA ALA A 106 25.40 5.31 24.96
C ALA A 106 26.03 3.96 25.33
N THR A 107 25.90 2.96 24.45
CA THR A 107 26.45 1.60 24.63
C THR A 107 27.83 1.38 24.00
N CYS A 108 28.37 2.38 23.30
CA CYS A 108 29.67 2.29 22.66
C CYS A 108 30.67 3.22 23.38
N LYS A 109 31.62 2.65 24.13
CA LYS A 109 32.68 3.40 24.84
C LYS A 109 34.05 2.86 24.45
N ASP A 110 35.01 3.74 24.12
CA ASP A 110 36.39 3.36 23.79
C ASP A 110 36.52 2.25 22.72
N GLY A 111 35.65 2.28 21.70
CA GLY A 111 35.62 1.26 20.65
C GLY A 111 35.08 -0.10 21.11
N LYS A 112 34.51 -0.20 22.31
CA LYS A 112 33.82 -1.38 22.82
C LYS A 112 32.31 -1.14 22.75
N PHE A 113 31.62 -2.02 22.04
CA PHE A 113 30.17 -1.96 21.86
C PHE A 113 29.50 -3.09 22.62
N ASP A 114 28.60 -2.72 23.53
CA ASP A 114 27.73 -3.63 24.25
C ASP A 114 26.35 -3.65 23.57
N SER A 115 26.11 -4.65 22.73
CA SER A 115 24.74 -4.90 22.24
C SER A 115 23.94 -5.44 23.42
N LYS A 116 22.85 -4.74 23.77
CA LYS A 116 21.99 -4.94 24.97
C LYS A 116 21.38 -6.35 25.18
N ASN A 117 21.85 -7.38 24.47
CA ASN A 117 21.44 -8.77 24.57
C ASN A 117 22.61 -9.65 25.04
N ASN A 118 22.69 -9.90 26.34
CA ASN A 118 23.61 -10.83 27.03
C ASN A 118 25.01 -10.32 27.42
N GLY A 119 25.28 -9.00 27.37
CA GLY A 119 26.50 -8.41 27.96
C GLY A 119 27.83 -8.81 27.29
N HIS A 120 27.78 -9.33 26.06
CA HIS A 120 28.98 -9.63 25.28
C HIS A 120 29.52 -8.34 24.66
N ILE A 121 30.68 -7.90 25.14
CA ILE A 121 31.33 -6.68 24.68
C ILE A 121 32.14 -6.98 23.41
N THR A 122 31.72 -6.39 22.29
CA THR A 122 32.44 -6.52 21.03
C THR A 122 33.43 -5.37 20.85
N SER A 123 34.71 -5.67 20.65
CA SER A 123 35.69 -4.65 20.24
C SER A 123 35.53 -4.33 18.75
N LEU A 124 35.25 -3.07 18.45
CA LEU A 124 35.08 -2.52 17.12
C LEU A 124 36.41 -1.96 16.59
N LYS A 125 36.66 -2.18 15.29
CA LYS A 125 37.86 -1.71 14.59
C LYS A 125 37.57 -0.51 13.69
N GLY A 126 38.49 0.44 13.65
CA GLY A 126 38.43 1.62 12.80
C GLY A 126 37.51 2.71 13.35
N THR A 127 37.16 3.66 12.49
CA THR A 127 36.27 4.79 12.83
C THR A 127 34.85 4.56 12.30
N GLY A 128 33.88 5.21 12.95
CA GLY A 128 32.49 5.26 12.49
C GLY A 128 32.34 6.02 11.16
N ILE A 129 31.11 6.16 10.68
CA ILE A 129 30.82 6.95 9.50
C ILE A 129 30.97 8.44 9.86
N PRO A 130 31.75 9.22 9.09
CA PRO A 130 31.90 10.66 9.32
C PRO A 130 30.56 11.39 9.24
N GLU A 131 30.39 12.41 10.09
CA GLU A 131 29.15 13.20 10.15
C GLU A 131 28.82 13.89 8.82
N THR A 132 29.85 14.33 8.08
CA THR A 132 29.70 14.92 6.74
C THR A 132 29.04 13.96 5.75
N VAL A 133 29.38 12.66 5.83
CA VAL A 133 28.80 11.61 4.97
C VAL A 133 27.36 11.33 5.39
N LYS A 134 27.05 11.30 6.70
CA LYS A 134 25.68 11.15 7.21
C LYS A 134 24.79 12.30 6.75
N ASN A 135 25.26 13.53 6.91
CA ASN A 135 24.51 14.72 6.50
C ASN A 135 24.29 14.77 4.99
N SER A 136 25.32 14.45 4.19
CA SER A 136 25.17 14.34 2.73
C SER A 136 24.16 13.25 2.33
N PHE A 137 24.17 12.11 3.02
CA PHE A 137 23.19 11.05 2.79
C PHE A 137 21.75 11.49 3.11
N LEU A 138 21.55 12.19 4.22
CA LEU A 138 20.24 12.74 4.60
C LEU A 138 19.75 13.77 3.56
N GLU A 139 20.63 14.67 3.10
CA GLU A 139 20.31 15.64 2.04
C GLU A 139 19.90 14.97 0.73
N ASN A 140 20.67 13.98 0.31
CA ASN A 140 20.37 13.23 -0.89
C ASN A 140 19.05 12.45 -0.75
N SER A 141 18.74 11.96 0.45
CA SER A 141 17.47 11.28 0.74
C SER A 141 16.28 12.25 0.63
N VAL A 142 16.38 13.45 1.20
CA VAL A 142 15.35 14.50 1.07
C VAL A 142 15.17 14.89 -0.39
N LYS A 143 16.27 15.23 -1.09
CA LYS A 143 16.23 15.61 -2.52
C LYS A 143 15.60 14.52 -3.40
N PHE A 144 15.92 13.25 -3.13
CA PHE A 144 15.36 12.14 -3.88
C PHE A 144 13.85 12.02 -3.68
N VAL A 145 13.38 12.13 -2.42
CA VAL A 145 11.96 12.06 -2.09
C VAL A 145 11.20 13.23 -2.73
N GLU A 146 11.70 14.46 -2.61
CA GLU A 146 11.06 15.64 -3.21
C GLU A 146 11.03 15.58 -4.74
N LYS A 147 12.15 15.19 -5.36
CA LYS A 147 12.23 15.04 -6.82
C LYS A 147 11.28 13.98 -7.35
N ARG A 148 11.07 12.88 -6.61
CA ARG A 148 10.19 11.79 -7.03
C ARG A 148 8.73 12.24 -7.17
N PHE A 149 8.30 13.21 -6.37
CA PHE A 149 6.91 13.67 -6.30
C PHE A 149 6.73 15.12 -6.72
N SER A 150 7.75 15.73 -7.35
CA SER A 150 7.68 17.13 -7.77
C SER A 150 6.54 17.39 -8.76
N PHE A 151 6.22 16.41 -9.61
CA PHE A 151 5.14 16.49 -10.60
C PHE A 151 3.76 16.74 -9.98
N LEU A 152 3.55 16.41 -8.69
CA LEU A 152 2.27 16.65 -8.02
C LEU A 152 2.04 18.15 -7.72
N LYS A 153 3.08 18.98 -7.82
CA LYS A 153 2.99 20.43 -7.67
C LYS A 153 2.58 21.15 -8.94
N ASP A 154 2.64 20.45 -10.08
CA ASP A 154 2.32 21.00 -11.39
C ASP A 154 0.84 20.75 -11.73
N THR A 155 0.25 21.62 -12.56
CA THR A 155 -1.09 21.41 -13.13
C THR A 155 -1.07 20.17 -14.04
N PRO A 156 -2.08 19.29 -13.98
CA PRO A 156 -3.35 19.42 -13.26
C PRO A 156 -3.35 18.85 -11.82
N PHE A 157 -2.23 18.29 -11.35
CA PHE A 157 -2.22 17.58 -10.06
C PHE A 157 -2.42 18.51 -8.87
N SER A 158 -1.83 19.70 -8.93
CA SER A 158 -2.03 20.74 -7.91
C SER A 158 -3.48 21.23 -7.87
N ASP A 159 -4.19 21.23 -9.00
CA ASP A 159 -5.57 21.69 -9.10
C ASP A 159 -6.55 20.78 -8.33
N PHE A 160 -6.24 19.49 -8.13
CA PHE A 160 -7.08 18.59 -7.33
C PHE A 160 -7.21 18.99 -5.85
N HIS A 161 -6.39 19.89 -5.33
CA HIS A 161 -6.51 20.38 -3.94
C HIS A 161 -7.83 21.12 -3.69
N VAL A 162 -8.52 21.59 -4.73
CA VAL A 162 -9.85 22.21 -4.60
C VAL A 162 -10.94 21.20 -4.27
N LEU A 163 -10.69 19.91 -4.52
CA LEU A 163 -11.61 18.82 -4.17
C LEU A 163 -11.42 18.34 -2.72
N ASP A 164 -10.40 18.83 -2.00
CA ASP A 164 -10.22 18.52 -0.58
C ASP A 164 -11.32 19.20 0.25
N PRO A 165 -12.20 18.44 0.94
CA PRO A 165 -13.25 19.01 1.78
C PRO A 165 -12.72 19.96 2.85
N ARG A 166 -11.46 19.79 3.30
CA ARG A 166 -10.83 20.61 4.34
C ARG A 166 -10.49 22.03 3.86
N ASN A 167 -10.29 22.21 2.54
CA ASN A 167 -9.87 23.48 1.95
C ASN A 167 -11.04 24.37 1.52
N VAL A 168 -12.28 23.84 1.53
CA VAL A 168 -13.47 24.57 1.08
C VAL A 168 -13.74 25.78 2.01
N PRO A 169 -13.90 27.01 1.47
CA PRO A 169 -14.18 28.18 2.30
C PRO A 169 -15.51 28.11 3.03
N ARG A 170 -15.59 28.71 4.21
CA ARG A 170 -16.83 28.80 5.00
C ARG A 170 -17.73 29.97 4.60
N SER A 171 -17.12 31.06 4.15
CA SER A 171 -17.83 32.28 3.73
C SER A 171 -18.41 32.08 2.34
N ASP A 172 -19.68 32.42 2.16
CA ASP A 172 -20.36 32.31 0.86
C ASP A 172 -19.73 33.19 -0.21
N ALA A 173 -19.21 34.36 0.17
CA ALA A 173 -18.51 35.26 -0.75
C ALA A 173 -17.21 34.63 -1.29
N GLN A 174 -16.47 33.89 -0.45
CA GLN A 174 -15.27 33.18 -0.87
C GLN A 174 -15.61 31.88 -1.61
N LEU A 175 -16.67 31.20 -1.22
CA LEU A 175 -17.15 29.96 -1.85
C LEU A 175 -17.60 30.21 -3.29
N ALA A 176 -18.19 31.38 -3.57
CA ALA A 176 -18.66 31.75 -4.89
C ALA A 176 -17.56 31.60 -5.97
N ALA A 177 -16.36 32.11 -5.70
CA ALA A 177 -15.23 32.09 -6.64
C ALA A 177 -14.22 30.93 -6.39
N TYR A 178 -14.47 30.08 -5.39
CA TYR A 178 -13.52 29.04 -5.01
C TYR A 178 -13.39 27.96 -6.09
N GLY A 179 -12.16 27.69 -6.52
CA GLY A 179 -11.82 26.52 -7.34
C GLY A 179 -12.25 26.58 -8.81
N ASP A 180 -12.89 27.66 -9.26
CA ASP A 180 -13.47 27.72 -10.62
C ASP A 180 -12.38 27.62 -11.70
N VAL A 181 -11.23 28.28 -11.50
CA VAL A 181 -10.08 28.23 -12.42
C VAL A 181 -9.47 26.83 -12.44
N GLN A 182 -9.28 26.22 -11.26
CA GLN A 182 -8.69 24.89 -11.12
C GLN A 182 -9.57 23.82 -11.76
N VAL A 183 -10.89 23.90 -11.57
CA VAL A 183 -11.85 23.01 -12.25
C VAL A 183 -11.76 23.18 -13.76
N MET A 184 -11.69 24.41 -14.26
CA MET A 184 -11.53 24.64 -15.70
C MET A 184 -10.21 24.07 -16.23
N ASN A 185 -9.09 24.26 -15.53
CA ASN A 185 -7.80 23.68 -15.90
C ASN A 185 -7.87 22.15 -15.98
N MET A 186 -8.53 21.51 -15.01
CA MET A 186 -8.73 20.05 -15.02
C MET A 186 -9.61 19.61 -16.19
N VAL A 187 -10.70 20.32 -16.48
CA VAL A 187 -11.58 20.03 -17.63
C VAL A 187 -10.81 20.13 -18.95
N THR A 188 -10.05 21.21 -19.15
CA THR A 188 -9.22 21.39 -20.35
C THR A 188 -8.16 20.31 -20.46
N HIS A 189 -7.50 19.95 -19.36
CA HIS A 189 -6.46 18.92 -19.40
C HIS A 189 -7.01 17.51 -19.70
N PHE A 190 -8.16 17.17 -19.13
CA PHE A 190 -8.78 15.85 -19.28
C PHE A 190 -9.83 15.77 -20.38
N GLU A 191 -9.94 16.79 -21.25
CA GLU A 191 -10.93 16.87 -22.33
C GLU A 191 -10.97 15.60 -23.20
N SER A 192 -9.81 15.02 -23.51
CA SER A 192 -9.70 13.78 -24.30
C SER A 192 -10.31 12.52 -23.64
N VAL A 193 -10.48 12.54 -22.32
CA VAL A 193 -11.04 11.43 -21.53
C VAL A 193 -12.50 11.69 -21.18
N LEU A 194 -12.90 12.95 -21.12
CA LEU A 194 -14.26 13.39 -20.84
C LEU A 194 -15.14 13.34 -22.09
N SER A 195 -16.44 13.15 -21.88
CA SER A 195 -17.47 13.34 -22.91
C SER A 195 -17.80 14.82 -23.11
N GLU A 196 -18.34 15.17 -24.29
CA GLU A 196 -18.76 16.55 -24.60
C GLU A 196 -19.79 17.10 -23.58
N GLU A 197 -20.66 16.23 -23.07
CA GLU A 197 -21.61 16.57 -22.01
C GLU A 197 -20.89 16.90 -20.70
N GLU A 198 -19.93 16.07 -20.28
CA GLU A 198 -19.15 16.28 -19.06
C GLU A 198 -18.32 17.57 -19.13
N VAL A 199 -17.64 17.83 -20.24
CA VAL A 199 -16.86 19.08 -20.45
C VAL A 199 -17.73 20.32 -20.23
N THR A 200 -18.99 20.27 -20.69
CA THR A 200 -19.95 21.39 -20.56
C THR A 200 -20.57 21.46 -19.16
N ASN A 201 -20.89 20.31 -18.56
CA ASN A 201 -21.65 20.23 -17.32
C ASN A 201 -20.79 20.35 -16.06
N ILE A 202 -19.53 19.90 -16.09
CA ILE A 202 -18.62 19.94 -14.93
C ILE A 202 -18.54 21.36 -14.33
N PRO A 203 -18.25 22.43 -15.10
CA PRO A 203 -18.23 23.79 -14.56
C PRO A 203 -19.59 24.26 -14.00
N ARG A 204 -20.70 23.79 -14.60
CA ARG A 204 -22.06 24.13 -14.16
C ARG A 204 -22.46 23.43 -12.86
N GLN A 205 -21.97 22.21 -12.64
CA GLN A 205 -22.26 21.40 -11.46
C GLN A 205 -21.31 21.70 -10.29
N TRP A 206 -20.16 22.34 -10.55
CA TRP A 206 -19.20 22.71 -9.51
C TRP A 206 -19.81 23.48 -8.32
N PRO A 207 -20.68 24.50 -8.51
CA PRO A 207 -21.35 25.18 -7.40
C PRO A 207 -22.18 24.24 -6.51
N ALA A 208 -22.86 23.24 -7.09
CA ALA A 208 -23.63 22.26 -6.32
C ALA A 208 -22.70 21.36 -5.49
N LEU A 209 -21.56 20.95 -6.04
CA LEU A 209 -20.55 20.19 -5.29
C LEU A 209 -19.94 21.04 -4.16
N LYS A 210 -19.61 22.31 -4.41
CA LYS A 210 -19.14 23.26 -3.38
C LYS A 210 -20.11 23.33 -2.19
N ALA A 211 -21.40 23.47 -2.46
CA ALA A 211 -22.44 23.52 -1.43
C ALA A 211 -22.50 22.24 -0.59
N ARG A 212 -22.32 21.07 -1.21
CA ARG A 212 -22.26 19.77 -0.52
C ARG A 212 -21.02 19.61 0.35
N LEU A 213 -19.86 20.06 -0.14
CA LEU A 213 -18.59 19.98 0.59
C LEU A 213 -18.55 20.96 1.78
N LYS A 214 -19.19 22.13 1.68
CA LYS A 214 -19.22 23.17 2.71
C LYS A 214 -19.59 22.62 4.11
N TYR A 215 -20.53 21.68 4.18
CA TYR A 215 -21.02 21.14 5.46
C TYR A 215 -20.28 19.88 5.93
N ARG A 216 -19.36 19.32 5.13
CA ARG A 216 -18.65 18.06 5.41
C ARG A 216 -17.17 18.24 5.80
N GLN A 217 -16.72 19.46 6.05
CA GLN A 217 -15.29 19.77 6.34
C GLN A 217 -14.72 19.10 7.60
N ARG A 218 -15.59 18.72 8.55
CA ARG A 218 -15.18 18.05 9.80
C ARG A 218 -15.08 16.53 9.67
N GLN A 219 -15.60 15.97 8.57
CA GLN A 219 -15.53 14.54 8.30
C GLN A 219 -14.18 14.21 7.66
N PRO A 220 -13.65 12.99 7.88
CA PRO A 220 -12.42 12.57 7.22
C PRO A 220 -12.65 12.53 5.70
N PRO A 221 -11.72 13.04 4.87
CA PRO A 221 -11.92 13.16 3.42
C PRO A 221 -12.34 11.85 2.74
N LYS A 222 -11.81 10.72 3.18
CA LYS A 222 -12.19 9.39 2.66
C LYS A 222 -13.68 9.10 2.77
N GLU A 223 -14.30 9.40 3.91
CA GLU A 223 -15.74 9.18 4.11
C GLU A 223 -16.54 10.11 3.22
N VAL A 224 -16.16 11.39 3.16
CA VAL A 224 -16.81 12.38 2.29
C VAL A 224 -16.78 11.95 0.83
N ILE A 225 -15.62 11.53 0.33
CA ILE A 225 -15.46 11.06 -1.05
C ILE A 225 -16.25 9.77 -1.28
N SER A 226 -16.22 8.82 -0.34
CA SER A 226 -17.00 7.58 -0.44
C SER A 226 -18.50 7.86 -0.51
N ASP A 227 -19.01 8.75 0.33
CA ASP A 227 -20.41 9.13 0.36
C ASP A 227 -20.83 9.83 -0.93
N LEU A 228 -20.04 10.79 -1.42
CA LEU A 228 -20.33 11.50 -2.67
C LEU A 228 -20.44 10.54 -3.86
N LEU A 229 -19.52 9.58 -3.96
CA LEU A 229 -19.50 8.61 -5.06
C LEU A 229 -20.60 7.55 -4.93
N THR A 230 -21.06 7.28 -3.70
CA THR A 230 -22.16 6.33 -3.43
C THR A 230 -23.53 6.98 -3.65
N GLU A 231 -23.71 8.21 -3.17
CA GLU A 231 -24.93 9.01 -3.37
C GLU A 231 -25.14 9.30 -4.86
N ASN A 232 -24.05 9.64 -5.58
CA ASN A 232 -24.03 9.89 -7.03
C ASN A 232 -25.23 10.71 -7.53
N HIS A 233 -25.51 11.83 -6.83
CA HIS A 233 -26.71 12.61 -7.07
C HIS A 233 -26.68 13.25 -8.48
N PRO A 234 -27.82 13.29 -9.23
CA PRO A 234 -27.84 13.75 -10.62
C PRO A 234 -27.35 15.19 -10.85
N ASP A 235 -27.39 16.05 -9.82
CA ASP A 235 -26.95 17.45 -9.85
C ASP A 235 -25.42 17.62 -9.84
N VAL A 236 -24.67 16.57 -9.47
CA VAL A 236 -23.20 16.58 -9.39
C VAL A 236 -22.55 15.41 -10.12
N LYS A 237 -23.32 14.60 -10.85
CA LYS A 237 -22.84 13.36 -11.49
C LYS A 237 -21.61 13.57 -12.39
N ASP A 238 -21.56 14.67 -13.15
CA ASP A 238 -20.52 14.92 -14.14
C ASP A 238 -19.28 15.49 -13.45
N VAL A 239 -19.43 16.37 -12.47
CA VAL A 239 -18.31 16.88 -11.68
C VAL A 239 -17.67 15.81 -10.79
N LEU A 240 -18.42 14.78 -10.38
CA LEU A 240 -17.86 13.61 -9.70
C LEU A 240 -16.88 12.82 -10.57
N VAL A 241 -16.88 12.97 -11.90
CA VAL A 241 -15.86 12.37 -12.78
C VAL A 241 -14.47 12.89 -12.44
N LEU A 242 -14.32 14.16 -12.08
CA LEU A 242 -13.03 14.70 -11.60
C LEU A 242 -12.60 14.05 -10.28
N VAL A 243 -13.55 13.73 -9.40
CA VAL A 243 -13.29 12.99 -8.16
C VAL A 243 -12.82 11.56 -8.50
N TYR A 244 -13.46 10.87 -9.45
CA TYR A 244 -13.01 9.56 -9.91
C TYR A 244 -11.59 9.60 -10.48
N ILE A 245 -11.29 10.59 -11.32
CA ILE A 245 -9.96 10.79 -11.88
C ILE A 245 -8.94 11.01 -10.75
N MET A 246 -9.24 11.89 -9.79
CA MET A 246 -8.39 12.13 -8.62
C MET A 246 -8.08 10.86 -7.86
N VAL A 247 -9.11 10.07 -7.52
CA VAL A 247 -8.95 8.81 -6.78
C VAL A 247 -8.13 7.80 -7.59
N THR A 248 -8.32 7.75 -8.90
CA THR A 248 -7.60 6.86 -9.81
C THR A 248 -6.12 7.24 -9.94
N LEU A 249 -5.82 8.54 -9.97
CA LEU A 249 -4.46 9.08 -10.09
C LEU A 249 -3.74 9.20 -8.75
N SER A 250 -4.44 9.05 -7.63
CA SER A 250 -3.86 9.14 -6.30
C SER A 250 -2.79 8.06 -6.10
N PRO A 251 -1.59 8.41 -5.59
CA PRO A 251 -0.44 7.51 -5.59
C PRO A 251 -0.50 6.51 -4.43
N SER A 252 -1.53 5.67 -4.38
CA SER A 252 -1.63 4.57 -3.42
C SER A 252 -1.06 3.28 -4.01
N SER A 253 -0.16 2.63 -3.28
CA SER A 253 0.32 1.28 -3.58
C SER A 253 -0.50 0.19 -2.89
N ALA A 254 -1.60 0.53 -2.19
CA ALA A 254 -2.40 -0.41 -1.42
C ALA A 254 -2.93 -1.59 -2.27
N ALA A 255 -3.43 -1.30 -3.47
CA ALA A 255 -3.91 -2.33 -4.40
C ALA A 255 -2.78 -3.27 -4.86
N VAL A 256 -1.60 -2.70 -5.10
CA VAL A 256 -0.40 -3.44 -5.53
C VAL A 256 0.10 -4.36 -4.41
N GLU A 257 0.20 -3.87 -3.17
CA GLU A 257 0.60 -4.69 -2.02
C GLU A 257 -0.40 -5.81 -1.71
N ARG A 258 -1.71 -5.54 -1.84
CA ARG A 258 -2.76 -6.58 -1.76
C ARG A 258 -2.56 -7.63 -2.85
N GLY A 259 -2.23 -7.21 -4.07
CA GLY A 259 -1.87 -8.09 -5.18
C GLY A 259 -0.67 -8.97 -4.87
N PHE A 260 0.43 -8.40 -4.34
CA PHE A 260 1.61 -9.18 -3.93
C PHE A 260 1.30 -10.15 -2.79
N SER A 261 0.48 -9.73 -1.82
CA SER A 261 0.04 -10.58 -0.71
C SER A 261 -0.77 -11.77 -1.22
N LEU A 262 -1.72 -11.52 -2.13
CA LEU A 262 -2.50 -12.56 -2.80
C LEU A 262 -1.61 -13.49 -3.63
N MET A 263 -0.63 -12.93 -4.34
CA MET A 263 0.34 -13.72 -5.11
C MET A 263 1.13 -14.66 -4.20
N ASN A 264 1.54 -14.22 -3.01
CA ASN A 264 2.24 -15.06 -2.03
C ASN A 264 1.37 -16.18 -1.45
N LEU A 265 0.05 -15.99 -1.38
CA LEU A 265 -0.90 -17.06 -1.00
C LEU A 265 -1.03 -18.11 -2.10
N ILE A 266 -1.06 -17.68 -3.36
CA ILE A 266 -1.18 -18.58 -4.52
C ILE A 266 0.14 -19.33 -4.76
N LYS A 267 1.27 -18.60 -4.76
CA LYS A 267 2.61 -19.14 -4.93
C LYS A 267 3.15 -19.65 -3.59
N THR A 268 2.86 -20.91 -3.31
CA THR A 268 3.48 -21.63 -2.19
C THR A 268 4.74 -22.36 -2.65
N SER A 269 5.56 -22.84 -1.70
CA SER A 269 6.76 -23.63 -2.00
C SER A 269 6.47 -24.86 -2.88
N ARG A 270 5.28 -25.47 -2.72
CA ARG A 270 4.80 -26.61 -3.52
C ARG A 270 4.15 -26.20 -4.85
N LYS A 271 3.84 -24.92 -5.06
CA LYS A 271 3.21 -24.36 -6.27
C LYS A 271 4.06 -23.22 -6.86
N SER A 272 5.37 -23.41 -6.93
CA SER A 272 6.32 -22.40 -7.43
C SER A 272 6.45 -22.39 -8.96
N GLN A 273 6.15 -23.51 -9.62
CA GLN A 273 6.23 -23.66 -11.07
C GLN A 273 4.84 -23.50 -11.69
N MET A 274 4.46 -22.27 -11.97
CA MET A 274 3.23 -21.94 -12.66
C MET A 274 3.49 -20.82 -13.65
N THR A 275 2.87 -20.90 -14.83
CA THR A 275 3.01 -19.85 -15.85
C THR A 275 2.43 -18.53 -15.36
N ASN A 276 2.99 -17.42 -15.83
CA ASN A 276 2.49 -16.08 -15.47
C ASN A 276 1.02 -15.89 -15.87
N GLU A 277 0.57 -16.53 -16.96
CA GLU A 277 -0.83 -16.51 -17.41
C GLU A 277 -1.76 -17.19 -16.40
N THR A 278 -1.39 -18.37 -15.92
CA THR A 278 -2.18 -19.11 -14.94
C THR A 278 -2.21 -18.37 -13.61
N LEU A 279 -1.06 -17.85 -13.17
CA LEU A 279 -0.96 -17.01 -11.97
C LEU A 279 -1.86 -15.78 -12.08
N GLY A 280 -1.78 -15.05 -13.19
CA GLY A 280 -2.59 -13.86 -13.43
C GLY A 280 -4.09 -14.19 -13.46
N SER A 281 -4.45 -15.35 -14.00
CA SER A 281 -5.84 -15.81 -14.00
C SER A 281 -6.34 -16.16 -12.60
N LEU A 282 -5.54 -16.86 -11.79
CA LEU A 282 -5.87 -17.15 -10.37
C LEU A 282 -5.96 -15.87 -9.53
N MET A 283 -5.04 -14.93 -9.73
CA MET A 283 -5.08 -13.64 -9.05
C MET A 283 -6.34 -12.85 -9.42
N ARG A 284 -6.73 -12.81 -10.71
CA ARG A 284 -8.00 -12.20 -11.14
C ARG A 284 -9.21 -12.86 -10.50
N VAL A 285 -9.28 -14.19 -10.53
CA VAL A 285 -10.38 -14.94 -9.90
C VAL A 285 -10.47 -14.65 -8.40
N SER A 286 -9.33 -14.62 -7.70
CA SER A 286 -9.30 -14.38 -6.26
C SER A 286 -9.55 -12.90 -5.89
N HIS A 287 -9.36 -11.97 -6.83
CA HIS A 287 -9.65 -10.55 -6.62
C HIS A 287 -11.12 -10.20 -6.92
N ILE A 288 -11.83 -11.04 -7.67
CA ILE A 288 -13.27 -10.91 -7.86
C ILE A 288 -13.93 -11.15 -6.50
N THR A 289 -14.67 -10.15 -6.03
CA THR A 289 -15.31 -10.12 -4.71
C THR A 289 -16.60 -10.93 -4.62
N THR A 290 -17.10 -11.45 -5.74
CA THR A 290 -18.26 -12.33 -5.74
C THR A 290 -17.93 -13.55 -4.90
N THR A 291 -18.64 -13.74 -3.80
CA THR A 291 -18.49 -14.94 -2.99
C THR A 291 -18.77 -16.17 -3.86
N VAL A 292 -18.19 -17.33 -3.53
CA VAL A 292 -18.47 -18.56 -4.29
C VAL A 292 -19.98 -18.85 -4.36
N ALA A 293 -20.75 -18.42 -3.34
CA ALA A 293 -22.20 -18.55 -3.29
C ALA A 293 -22.93 -17.66 -4.31
N GLU A 294 -22.38 -16.49 -4.65
CA GLU A 294 -22.99 -15.51 -5.57
C GLU A 294 -22.47 -15.64 -7.01
N PHE A 295 -21.51 -16.52 -7.25
CA PHE A 295 -20.92 -16.72 -8.58
C PHE A 295 -21.87 -17.53 -9.48
N ASP A 296 -22.37 -16.90 -10.54
CA ASP A 296 -23.12 -17.58 -11.60
C ASP A 296 -22.15 -18.28 -12.58
N PRO A 297 -22.10 -19.63 -12.61
CA PRO A 297 -21.21 -20.36 -13.50
C PRO A 297 -21.75 -20.43 -14.95
N GLU A 298 -23.03 -20.11 -15.20
CA GLU A 298 -23.69 -20.38 -16.47
C GLU A 298 -23.01 -19.67 -17.67
N PRO A 299 -22.59 -18.39 -17.58
CA PRO A 299 -21.88 -17.72 -18.68
C PRO A 299 -20.56 -18.42 -19.04
N ALA A 300 -19.83 -18.92 -18.04
CA ALA A 300 -18.57 -19.63 -18.24
C ALA A 300 -18.82 -21.01 -18.87
N ILE A 301 -19.84 -21.73 -18.42
CA ILE A 301 -20.27 -23.02 -18.98
C ILE A 301 -20.68 -22.85 -20.45
N GLN A 302 -21.48 -21.83 -20.77
CA GLN A 302 -21.91 -21.56 -22.14
C GLN A 302 -20.74 -21.21 -23.05
N LYS A 303 -19.80 -20.38 -22.58
CA LYS A 303 -18.56 -20.09 -23.32
C LYS A 303 -17.73 -21.36 -23.53
N TRP A 304 -17.60 -22.23 -22.52
CA TRP A 304 -16.87 -23.49 -22.64
C TRP A 304 -17.53 -24.47 -23.63
N LYS A 305 -18.88 -24.50 -23.70
CA LYS A 305 -19.63 -25.28 -24.68
C LYS A 305 -19.40 -24.79 -26.11
N THR A 306 -19.45 -23.47 -26.33
CA THR A 306 -19.38 -22.86 -27.67
C THR A 306 -17.97 -22.70 -28.22
N SER A 307 -16.95 -22.62 -27.36
CA SER A 307 -15.55 -22.45 -27.77
C SER A 307 -14.85 -23.75 -28.21
N ALA A 308 -15.55 -24.89 -28.14
CA ALA A 308 -14.99 -26.19 -28.49
C ALA A 308 -15.11 -26.46 -30.00
N LYS A 309 -14.04 -26.98 -30.63
CA LYS A 309 -14.07 -27.43 -32.04
C LYS A 309 -15.01 -28.62 -32.28
N THR A 310 -15.41 -29.34 -31.23
CA THR A 310 -16.32 -30.48 -31.27
C THR A 310 -17.39 -30.30 -30.20
N LYS A 311 -18.66 -30.64 -30.51
CA LYS A 311 -19.79 -30.49 -29.58
C LYS A 311 -19.50 -31.21 -28.26
N ARG A 312 -19.52 -30.47 -27.15
CA ARG A 312 -19.40 -31.01 -25.79
C ARG A 312 -20.80 -31.23 -25.22
N TYR A 313 -21.09 -32.46 -24.81
CA TYR A 313 -22.36 -32.79 -24.16
C TYR A 313 -22.17 -32.74 -22.64
N VAL A 314 -22.93 -31.88 -21.96
CA VAL A 314 -23.01 -31.91 -20.49
C VAL A 314 -24.15 -32.86 -20.14
N LYS A 315 -23.84 -34.01 -19.52
CA LYS A 315 -24.88 -34.85 -18.93
C LYS A 315 -25.58 -34.01 -17.85
N ALA A 316 -26.88 -33.80 -17.99
CA ALA A 316 -27.67 -33.18 -16.93
C ALA A 316 -27.55 -34.07 -15.69
N THR A 317 -26.93 -33.57 -14.63
CA THR A 317 -27.06 -34.21 -13.32
C THR A 317 -28.50 -33.97 -12.83
N PRO A 318 -29.14 -34.97 -12.22
CA PRO A 318 -30.46 -34.77 -11.64
C PRO A 318 -30.39 -33.64 -10.61
N LYS A 319 -31.44 -32.80 -10.61
CA LYS A 319 -31.67 -31.76 -9.61
C LYS A 319 -31.42 -32.38 -8.24
N PRO A 320 -30.55 -31.83 -7.37
CA PRO A 320 -30.44 -32.35 -6.01
C PRO A 320 -31.83 -32.25 -5.39
N ALA A 321 -32.34 -33.39 -4.91
CA ALA A 321 -33.56 -33.41 -4.10
C ALA A 321 -33.35 -32.43 -2.94
N ALA A 322 -34.39 -31.67 -2.60
CA ALA A 322 -34.37 -30.76 -1.47
C ALA A 322 -33.83 -31.51 -0.25
N VAL A 323 -32.61 -31.15 0.18
CA VAL A 323 -32.05 -31.65 1.43
C VAL A 323 -32.86 -30.98 2.52
N SER A 324 -33.74 -31.73 3.17
CA SER A 324 -34.33 -31.34 4.44
C SER A 324 -33.19 -30.96 5.38
N GLU A 325 -33.25 -29.80 6.02
CA GLU A 325 -32.31 -29.37 7.05
C GLU A 325 -32.06 -30.49 8.05
N GLN A 326 -30.96 -31.21 7.86
CA GLN A 326 -30.34 -32.01 8.90
C GLN A 326 -29.10 -31.25 9.32
N GLN A 327 -29.14 -30.80 10.58
CA GLN A 327 -28.08 -30.06 11.25
C GLN A 327 -26.73 -30.75 11.03
N LEU A 328 -25.86 -30.11 10.24
CA LEU A 328 -24.46 -30.46 10.15
C LEU A 328 -23.76 -30.01 11.43
N THR A 329 -23.51 -30.95 12.33
CA THR A 329 -22.67 -30.74 13.51
C THR A 329 -21.21 -30.53 13.07
N CYS A 330 -20.58 -29.47 13.59
CA CYS A 330 -19.17 -29.15 13.38
C CYS A 330 -18.26 -30.26 13.93
N ALA A 331 -17.27 -30.69 13.14
CA ALA A 331 -16.32 -31.74 13.48
C ALA A 331 -15.26 -31.36 14.55
N CYS A 332 -15.39 -30.19 15.21
CA CYS A 332 -14.43 -29.71 16.21
C CYS A 332 -14.85 -29.91 17.68
N CYS A 333 -16.04 -30.43 18.01
CA CYS A 333 -16.43 -30.69 19.41
C CYS A 333 -17.52 -31.78 19.53
N PRO A 334 -17.25 -32.96 20.13
CA PRO A 334 -18.26 -34.02 20.26
C PRO A 334 -19.31 -33.80 21.35
N THR A 335 -19.25 -32.74 22.15
CA THR A 335 -20.17 -32.55 23.29
C THR A 335 -20.37 -31.08 23.62
N ALA A 336 -21.42 -30.47 23.07
CA ALA A 336 -22.06 -29.29 23.64
C ALA A 336 -23.55 -29.32 23.33
N ILE A 337 -24.36 -29.48 24.39
CA ILE A 337 -25.82 -29.43 24.36
C ILE A 337 -26.22 -27.96 24.17
N SER A 338 -27.30 -27.77 23.41
CA SER A 338 -27.97 -26.49 23.14
C SER A 338 -28.01 -25.56 24.37
N GLY A 339 -27.40 -24.38 24.27
CA GLY A 339 -27.65 -23.32 25.27
C GLY A 339 -26.63 -22.21 25.44
N ASP A 340 -25.37 -22.33 25.00
CA ASP A 340 -24.35 -21.32 25.31
C ASP A 340 -23.72 -20.66 24.07
N SER A 341 -23.69 -19.32 24.10
CA SER A 341 -23.07 -18.46 23.09
C SER A 341 -21.55 -18.62 23.09
N CYS A 342 -20.99 -19.19 22.01
CA CYS A 342 -19.55 -19.24 21.79
C CYS A 342 -19.07 -17.91 21.21
N SER A 343 -18.53 -17.04 22.06
CA SER A 343 -17.92 -15.77 21.68
C SER A 343 -16.47 -15.98 21.24
N GLU A 344 -16.25 -16.28 19.96
CA GLU A 344 -14.96 -16.08 19.31
C GLU A 344 -15.18 -15.42 17.94
N GLN A 345 -14.87 -14.12 17.87
CA GLN A 345 -14.81 -13.38 16.61
C GLN A 345 -13.65 -13.90 15.76
N PRO A 346 -13.87 -14.25 14.47
CA PRO A 346 -12.77 -14.52 13.56
C PRO A 346 -12.02 -13.21 13.25
N PRO A 347 -10.68 -13.25 13.09
CA PRO A 347 -9.90 -12.07 12.78
C PRO A 347 -10.22 -11.59 11.36
N GLY A 348 -10.83 -10.41 11.27
CA GLY A 348 -10.90 -9.63 10.03
C GLY A 348 -12.04 -10.02 9.10
N ALA A 349 -13.27 -9.67 9.48
CA ALA A 349 -14.35 -9.46 8.52
C ALA A 349 -13.97 -8.25 7.62
N TRP A 350 -13.42 -8.53 6.44
CA TRP A 350 -13.18 -7.52 5.40
C TRP A 350 -14.52 -7.15 4.76
N SER A 351 -15.28 -6.28 5.42
CA SER A 351 -16.42 -5.60 4.82
C SER A 351 -16.04 -4.15 4.48
N HIS A 352 -16.49 -3.71 3.30
CA HIS A 352 -16.42 -2.34 2.76
C HIS A 352 -15.04 -1.78 2.35
N THR A 353 -14.56 -2.17 1.16
CA THR A 353 -13.66 -1.30 0.36
C THR A 353 -13.73 -1.57 -1.16
N PHE A 354 -14.93 -1.76 -1.71
CA PHE A 354 -15.14 -2.07 -3.14
C PHE A 354 -16.24 -1.26 -3.82
N LEU A 355 -16.35 0.04 -3.51
CA LEU A 355 -17.16 0.97 -4.31
C LEU A 355 -16.36 1.64 -5.43
N LEU A 356 -15.05 1.77 -5.31
CA LEU A 356 -14.23 2.52 -6.28
C LEU A 356 -13.83 1.76 -7.55
N ALA A 357 -13.80 0.41 -7.53
CA ALA A 357 -13.44 -0.37 -8.72
C ALA A 357 -14.64 -0.75 -9.60
N ARG A 358 -15.88 -0.57 -9.11
CA ARG A 358 -17.10 -1.05 -9.80
C ARG A 358 -17.70 -0.03 -10.78
N LEU A 359 -17.22 1.21 -10.78
CA LEU A 359 -17.79 2.31 -11.57
C LEU A 359 -17.02 2.61 -12.88
N LEU A 360 -15.94 1.87 -13.17
CA LEU A 360 -15.17 1.97 -14.41
C LEU A 360 -15.56 0.97 -15.52
N VAL A 361 -16.79 0.42 -15.51
CA VAL A 361 -17.27 -0.37 -16.65
C VAL A 361 -18.48 0.28 -17.32
N PRO A 362 -18.28 1.24 -18.23
CA PRO A 362 -19.19 1.43 -19.34
C PRO A 362 -19.01 0.26 -20.31
N GLN A 363 -20.06 -0.56 -20.44
CA GLN A 363 -20.22 -1.49 -21.56
C GLN A 363 -20.15 -0.72 -22.89
N ARG A 364 -18.99 -0.67 -23.55
CA ARG A 364 -18.91 -0.45 -24.99
C ARG A 364 -17.91 -1.40 -25.63
N ARG A 365 -18.45 -2.52 -26.13
CA ARG A 365 -17.78 -3.34 -27.14
C ARG A 365 -17.54 -2.48 -28.38
N LYS A 366 -16.27 -2.25 -28.73
CA LYS A 366 -15.88 -2.09 -30.14
C LYS A 366 -14.85 -3.16 -30.44
N HIS A 367 -15.24 -4.07 -31.34
CA HIS A 367 -14.36 -5.07 -31.91
C HIS A 367 -13.25 -4.38 -32.70
N TYR A 368 -12.00 -4.61 -32.33
CA TYR A 368 -10.88 -4.53 -33.26
C TYR A 368 -10.45 -5.94 -33.58
N ILE A 369 -10.89 -6.39 -34.76
CA ILE A 369 -10.33 -7.51 -35.49
C ILE A 369 -8.97 -7.03 -35.99
N VAL A 370 -7.89 -7.67 -35.54
CA VAL A 370 -6.60 -7.59 -36.23
C VAL A 370 -6.49 -8.88 -37.04
N SER A 371 -6.75 -8.76 -38.33
CA SER A 371 -6.38 -9.76 -39.34
C SER A 371 -4.88 -9.68 -39.58
N THR A 372 -4.25 -10.86 -39.45
CA THR A 372 -2.99 -11.38 -40.05
C THR A 372 -1.95 -10.39 -40.57
#